data_AF-A0A931WHR6-F1
#
_entry.id   AF-A0A931WHR6-F1
#
_cell.length_a   1.000
_cell.length_b   1.000
_cell.length_c   1.000
_cell.angle_alpha   90.00
_cell.angle_beta   90.00
_cell.angle_gamma   90.00
#
_symmetry.space_group_name_H-M   'P 1'
#
loop_
_entity.id
_entity.type
_entity.pdbx_description
1 polymer ?
#
loop_
_entity_poly.entity_id
_entity_poly.type
_entity_poly.pdbx_seq_one_letter_code
_entity_poly.pdbx_strand_id
1 'polypeptide(L)'
;MESIHYIQYTIRSVPGDLDKALRIKAKKSGKSLNRLILESLAKGAGLQQELHNDLDHFFGSWVEDPRVDQALKAQRKIDSKLWK
;
A
#
# COMPACT_ATOMS: atom_id res chain seq x y z
N MET A 1 30.80 15.02 4.30
CA MET A 1 30.05 13.76 4.19
C MET A 1 29.27 13.64 5.48
N GLU A 2 27.95 13.87 5.46
CA GLU A 2 27.14 13.80 6.67
C GLU A 2 27.18 12.37 7.23
N SER A 3 27.49 12.25 8.51
CA SER A 3 27.42 10.99 9.24
C SER A 3 25.96 10.57 9.39
N ILE A 4 25.61 9.39 8.89
CA ILE A 4 24.29 8.80 9.15
C ILE A 4 24.24 8.42 10.63
N HIS A 5 23.45 9.17 11.40
CA HIS A 5 23.18 8.88 12.80
C HIS A 5 21.94 8.00 12.92
N TYR A 6 22.10 6.81 13.50
CA TYR A 6 20.98 5.93 13.84
C TYR A 6 20.62 6.09 15.31
N ILE A 7 19.33 6.23 15.60
CA ILE A 7 18.79 6.26 16.97
C ILE A 7 18.32 4.85 17.32
N GLN A 8 18.73 4.35 18.49
CA GLN A 8 18.26 3.08 19.00
C GLN A 8 17.07 3.27 19.94
N TYR A 9 15.96 2.62 19.61
CA TYR A 9 14.77 2.56 20.46
C TYR A 9 14.61 1.17 21.07
N THR A 10 14.16 1.12 22.33
CA THR A 10 13.70 -0.12 22.97
C THR A 10 12.18 -0.07 23.13
N ILE A 11 11.48 -0.98 22.48
CA ILE A 11 10.02 -1.14 22.63
C ILE A 11 9.78 -2.13 23.76
N ARG A 12 9.19 -1.67 24.86
CA ARG A 12 8.92 -2.48 26.06
C ARG A 12 7.48 -2.96 26.07
N SER A 13 7.22 -4.04 26.80
CA SER A 13 5.88 -4.58 27.03
C SER A 13 5.12 -4.95 25.76
N VAL A 14 5.80 -5.51 24.76
CA VAL A 14 5.19 -6.03 23.54
C VAL A 14 4.31 -7.24 23.89
N PRO A 15 2.99 -7.21 23.63
CA PRO A 15 2.11 -8.35 23.85
C PRO A 15 2.57 -9.60 23.09
N GLY A 16 2.42 -10.79 23.69
CA GLY A 16 2.93 -12.04 23.11
C GLY A 16 2.23 -12.47 21.83
N ASP A 17 0.96 -12.11 21.66
CA ASP A 17 0.21 -12.27 20.42
C ASP A 17 0.72 -11.33 19.31
N LEU A 18 1.08 -10.09 19.66
CA LEU A 18 1.69 -9.13 18.73
C LEU A 18 3.07 -9.58 18.26
N ASP A 19 3.96 -10.05 19.14
CA ASP A 19 5.28 -10.59 18.74
C ASP A 19 5.12 -11.76 17.75
N LYS A 20 4.21 -12.70 18.05
CA LYS A 20 3.90 -13.83 17.16
C LYS A 20 3.43 -13.35 15.79
N ALA A 21 2.47 -12.42 15.75
CA ALA A 21 1.95 -11.87 14.50
C ALA A 21 3.05 -11.19 13.67
N LEU A 22 3.91 -10.38 14.31
CA LEU A 22 5.03 -9.73 13.65
C LEU A 22 6.06 -10.73 13.10
N ARG A 23 6.41 -11.77 13.84
CA ARG A 23 7.33 -12.82 13.37
C ARG A 23 6.78 -13.60 12.19
N ILE A 24 5.50 -13.98 12.23
CA ILE A 24 4.83 -14.64 11.10
C ILE A 24 4.88 -13.76 9.86
N LYS A 25 4.54 -12.47 10.02
CA LYS A 25 4.58 -11.50 8.91
C LYS A 25 5.99 -11.32 8.36
N ALA A 26 7.00 -11.22 9.23
CA ALA A 26 8.41 -11.08 8.84
C ALA A 26 8.86 -12.27 7.98
N LYS A 27 8.56 -13.51 8.44
CA LYS A 27 8.86 -14.74 7.70
C LYS A 27 8.14 -14.79 6.34
N LYS A 28 6.85 -14.45 6.29
CA LYS A 28 6.09 -14.41 5.03
C LYS A 28 6.66 -13.39 4.03
N SER A 29 7.16 -12.25 4.52
CA SER A 29 7.76 -11.21 3.68
C SER A 29 9.24 -11.41 3.36
N GLY A 30 9.91 -12.43 3.92
CA GLY A 30 11.35 -12.63 3.78
C GLY A 30 12.20 -11.52 4.43
N LYS A 31 11.65 -10.79 5.40
CA LYS A 31 12.30 -9.65 6.06
C LYS A 31 12.75 -10.01 7.46
N SER A 32 13.81 -9.35 7.95
CA SER A 32 14.14 -9.41 9.38
C SER A 32 13.03 -8.75 10.20
N LEU A 33 12.86 -9.20 11.44
CA LEU A 33 11.87 -8.62 12.35
C LEU A 33 12.11 -7.11 12.55
N ASN A 34 13.37 -6.69 12.71
CA ASN A 34 13.73 -5.28 12.84
C ASN A 34 13.31 -4.46 11.61
N ARG A 35 13.57 -4.98 10.39
CA ARG A 35 13.17 -4.28 9.16
C ARG A 35 11.64 -4.12 9.07
N LEU A 36 10.90 -5.18 9.38
CA LEU A 36 9.44 -5.12 9.40
C LEU A 36 8.90 -4.11 10.43
N ILE A 37 9.49 -4.06 11.62
CA ILE A 37 9.11 -3.12 12.67
C ILE A 37 9.36 -1.68 12.21
N LEU A 38 10.53 -1.39 11.64
CA LEU A 38 10.86 -0.06 11.11
C LEU A 38 9.89 0.37 10.00
N GLU A 39 9.56 -0.52 9.06
CA GLU A 39 8.56 -0.24 8.02
C GLU A 39 7.16 -0.01 8.61
N SER A 40 6.77 -0.80 9.61
CA SER A 40 5.46 -0.64 10.27
C SER A 40 5.37 0.68 11.03
N LEU A 41 6.45 1.10 11.70
CA LEU A 41 6.55 2.39 12.38
C LEU A 41 6.57 3.55 11.38
N ALA A 42 7.34 3.45 10.30
CA ALA A 42 7.37 4.46 9.24
C ALA A 42 5.99 4.64 8.61
N LYS A 43 5.29 3.53 8.31
CA LYS A 43 3.91 3.55 7.83
C LYS A 43 2.96 4.21 8.84
N GLY A 44 3.01 3.82 10.11
CA GLY A 44 2.17 4.40 11.16
C GLY A 44 2.43 5.89 11.42
N ALA A 45 3.66 6.36 11.18
CA ALA A 45 4.05 7.76 11.26
C ALA A 45 3.79 8.55 9.97
N GLY A 46 3.23 7.93 8.92
CA GLY A 46 2.97 8.58 7.63
C GLY A 46 4.24 8.86 6.79
N LEU A 47 5.38 8.26 7.14
CA LEU A 47 6.65 8.41 6.42
C LEU A 47 6.79 7.48 5.21
N GLN A 48 5.91 6.48 5.10
CA GLN A 48 5.72 5.70 3.88
C GLN A 48 4.37 6.03 3.28
N GLN A 49 4.37 6.52 2.04
CA GLN A 49 3.17 6.53 1.22
C GLN A 49 2.81 5.08 0.85
N GLU A 50 1.55 4.70 1.04
CA GLU A 50 1.05 3.46 0.44
C GLU A 50 1.06 3.65 -1.08
N LEU A 51 2.01 2.98 -1.74
CA LEU A 51 1.96 2.82 -3.19
C LEU A 51 0.90 1.76 -3.49
N HIS A 52 -0.29 2.19 -3.91
CA HIS A 52 -1.33 1.32 -4.44
C HIS A 52 -0.99 0.96 -5.89
N ASN A 53 -0.27 -0.15 -6.05
CA ASN A 53 0.22 -0.65 -7.33
C ASN A 53 -0.48 -1.94 -7.79
N ASP A 54 -1.57 -2.31 -7.14
CA ASP A 54 -2.37 -3.50 -7.42
C ASP A 54 -3.04 -3.44 -8.80
N LEU A 55 -3.30 -2.24 -9.31
CA LEU A 55 -3.81 -2.02 -10.66
C LEU A 55 -2.70 -1.85 -11.72
N ASP A 56 -1.42 -1.84 -11.33
CA ASP A 56 -0.33 -1.53 -12.25
C ASP A 56 -0.23 -2.52 -13.42
N HIS A 57 -0.57 -3.79 -13.15
CA HIS A 57 -0.56 -4.84 -14.15
C HIS A 57 -1.57 -4.60 -15.29
N PHE A 58 -2.61 -3.78 -15.06
CA PHE A 58 -3.58 -3.45 -16.10
C PHE A 58 -3.09 -2.35 -17.06
N PHE A 59 -2.06 -1.56 -16.70
CA PHE A 59 -1.54 -0.53 -17.61
C PHE A 59 -0.99 -1.15 -18.89
N GLY A 60 -1.45 -0.65 -20.04
CA GLY A 60 -1.06 -1.15 -21.36
C GLY A 60 -1.69 -2.49 -21.76
N SER A 61 -2.48 -3.12 -20.89
CA SER A 61 -3.20 -4.38 -21.19
C SER A 61 -4.54 -4.18 -21.90
N TRP A 62 -4.87 -2.94 -22.29
CA TRP A 62 -6.14 -2.62 -22.91
C TRP A 62 -6.33 -3.35 -24.24
N VAL A 63 -7.48 -4.00 -24.39
CA VAL A 63 -7.91 -4.63 -25.63
C VAL A 63 -9.09 -3.82 -26.17
N GLU A 64 -9.00 -3.40 -27.43
CA GLU A 64 -10.10 -2.69 -28.07
C GLU A 64 -11.33 -3.60 -28.22
N ASP A 65 -12.45 -3.18 -27.64
CA ASP A 65 -13.75 -3.86 -27.75
C ASP A 65 -14.87 -2.83 -28.01
N PRO A 66 -15.51 -2.86 -29.19
CA PRO A 66 -16.58 -1.93 -29.56
C PRO A 66 -17.76 -1.91 -28.58
N ARG A 67 -18.02 -3.02 -27.86
CA ARG A 67 -19.09 -3.11 -26.85
C ARG A 67 -18.73 -2.29 -25.62
N VAL A 68 -17.46 -2.32 -25.22
CA VAL A 68 -16.96 -1.50 -24.12
C VAL A 68 -17.00 -0.03 -24.50
N ASP A 69 -16.62 0.33 -25.73
CA ASP A 69 -16.74 1.71 -26.22
C ASP A 69 -18.18 2.22 -26.22
N GLN A 70 -19.13 1.38 -26.64
CA GLN A 70 -20.54 1.73 -26.62
C GLN A 70 -21.04 1.93 -25.18
N ALA A 71 -20.67 1.05 -24.24
CA ALA A 71 -21.01 1.18 -22.84
C ALA A 71 -20.40 2.45 -22.21
N LEU A 72 -19.13 2.75 -22.47
CA LEU A 72 -18.47 3.95 -22.00
C LEU A 72 -19.12 5.23 -22.55
N LYS A 73 -19.51 5.24 -23.83
CA LYS A 73 -20.27 6.35 -24.42
C LYS A 73 -21.61 6.59 -23.73
N ALA A 74 -22.31 5.52 -23.34
CA ALA A 74 -23.57 5.63 -22.61
C ALA A 74 -23.35 6.21 -21.19
N GLN A 75 -22.30 5.75 -20.49
CA GLN A 75 -21.98 6.19 -19.12
C GLN A 75 -21.42 7.62 -19.04
N ARG A 76 -20.79 8.12 -20.11
CA ARG A 76 -20.24 9.49 -20.17
C ARG A 76 -21.28 10.59 -20.41
N LYS A 77 -22.56 10.23 -20.61
CA LYS A 77 -23.63 11.23 -20.68
C LYS A 77 -23.90 11.79 -19.28
N ILE A 78 -23.63 13.08 -19.11
CA ILE A 78 -23.97 13.80 -17.88
C ILE A 78 -25.48 13.97 -17.80
N ASP A 79 -26.09 13.45 -16.73
CA ASP A 79 -27.47 13.79 -16.37
C ASP A 79 -27.47 15.10 -15.58
N SER A 80 -27.95 16.17 -16.21
CA SER A 80 -28.02 17.51 -15.63
C SER A 80 -28.97 17.62 -14.43
N LYS A 81 -29.85 16.65 -14.20
CA LYS A 81 -30.70 16.61 -12.99
C LYS A 81 -29.97 15.99 -11.80
N LEU A 82 -29.02 15.09 -12.02
CA LEU A 82 -28.17 14.48 -10.98
C LEU A 82 -26.93 15.32 -10.65
N TRP A 83 -26.49 16.19 -11.57
CA TRP A 83 -25.31 17.05 -11.42
C TRP A 83 -25.65 18.45 -10.89
N LYS A 84 -26.63 18.58 -9.99
CA LYS A 84 -26.94 19.84 -9.29
C LYS A 84 -26.48 19.80 -7.84
#